data_AF-A0A6V8CQQ5-F1
#
_entry.id   AF-A0A6V8CQQ5-F1
#
_cell.length_a   1.000
_cell.length_b   1.000
_cell.length_c   1.000
_cell.angle_alpha   90.00
_cell.angle_beta   90.00
_cell.angle_gamma   90.00
#
_symmetry.space_group_name_H-M   'P 1'
#
loop_
_entity.id
_entity.type
_entity.pdbx_description
1 polymer ?
#
loop_
_entity_poly.entity_id
_entity_poly.type
_entity_poly.pdbx_seq_one_letter_code
_entity_poly.pdbx_strand_id
1 'polypeptide(L)' 'MTTRIRRYVETDTGHRVPNHKSKCRHFHGHRYRFEAEIEGDVVETSGVSEEG' A
#
# COMPACT_ATOMS: atom_id res chain seq x y z
N MET A 1 19.73 14.16 -5.57
CA MET A 1 18.47 14.50 -6.27
C MET A 1 17.44 13.54 -5.71
N THR A 2 16.37 14.03 -5.10
CA THR A 2 15.41 13.14 -4.43
C THR A 2 14.63 12.31 -5.45
N THR A 3 14.78 10.99 -5.37
CA THR A 3 14.00 9.99 -6.10
C THR A 3 12.75 9.62 -5.30
N ARG A 4 11.65 9.38 -6.02
CA ARG A 4 10.40 8.88 -5.44
C ARG A 4 10.07 7.52 -6.04
N ILE A 5 9.81 6.52 -5.20
CA ILE A 5 9.41 5.18 -5.63
C ILE A 5 8.04 4.88 -5.05
N ARG A 6 7.08 4.58 -5.92
CA ARG A 6 5.74 4.13 -5.54
C ARG A 6 5.51 2.70 -5.98
N ARG A 7 4.98 1.89 -5.06
CA ARG A 7 4.55 0.51 -5.30
C ARG A 7 3.21 0.27 -4.64
N TYR A 8 2.53 -0.77 -5.10
CA TYR A 8 1.26 -1.17 -4.52
C TYR A 8 1.13 -2.69 -4.43
N VAL A 9 0.31 -3.14 -3.49
CA VAL A 9 -0.10 -4.53 -3.32
C VAL A 9 -1.62 -4.57 -3.26
N GLU A 10 -2.22 -5.58 -3.89
CA GLU A 10 -3.66 -5.78 -3.85
C GLU A 10 -4.03 -6.97 -2.97
N THR A 11 -5.17 -6.87 -2.27
CA THR A 11 -5.75 -7.98 -1.51
C THR A 11 -7.23 -8.08 -1.79
N ASP A 12 -7.72 -9.30 -2.01
CA ASP A 12 -9.15 -9.59 -2.04
C ASP A 12 -9.62 -9.86 -0.60
N THR A 13 -10.32 -8.90 0.01
CA THR A 13 -10.69 -8.95 1.44
C THR A 13 -12.20 -8.81 1.64
N GLY A 14 -12.76 -9.71 2.45
CA GLY A 14 -14.14 -9.65 2.92
C GLY A 14 -14.27 -8.84 4.21
N HIS A 15 -15.29 -7.98 4.30
CA HIS A 15 -15.60 -7.19 5.50
C HIS A 15 -17.08 -6.82 5.58
N ARG A 16 -17.45 -6.12 6.65
CA ARG A 16 -18.73 -5.40 6.77
C ARG A 16 -18.49 -4.11 7.55
N VAL A 17 -19.33 -3.11 7.31
CA VAL A 17 -19.31 -1.83 8.04
C VAL A 17 -20.46 -1.83 9.04
N PRO A 18 -20.21 -2.09 10.35
CA PRO A 18 -21.27 -2.14 11.35
C PRO A 18 -22.06 -0.81 11.38
N ASN A 19 -23.35 -0.89 11.67
CA ASN A 19 -24.25 0.26 11.80
C ASN A 19 -24.42 1.15 10.54
N HIS A 20 -23.96 0.68 9.37
CA HIS A 20 -24.14 1.42 8.11
C HIS A 20 -25.60 1.40 7.62
N LYS A 21 -26.13 2.54 7.16
CA LYS A 21 -27.54 2.67 6.74
C LYS A 21 -27.90 1.82 5.50
N SER A 22 -26.93 1.55 4.64
CA SER A 22 -27.12 0.84 3.37
C SER A 22 -26.61 -0.62 3.41
N LYS A 23 -26.42 -1.24 2.25
CA LYS A 23 -26.04 -2.65 2.05
C LYS A 23 -24.69 -3.04 2.68
N CYS A 24 -23.77 -2.09 2.86
CA CYS A 24 -22.43 -2.35 3.41
C CYS A 24 -22.41 -2.88 4.85
N ARG A 25 -23.55 -2.84 5.57
CA ARG A 25 -23.70 -3.49 6.89
C ARG A 25 -23.62 -5.02 6.84
N HIS A 26 -23.87 -5.60 5.66
CA HIS A 26 -23.76 -7.04 5.42
C HIS A 26 -22.35 -7.40 4.97
N PHE A 27 -21.96 -8.67 5.14
CA PHE A 27 -20.67 -9.15 4.61
C PHE A 27 -20.61 -9.00 3.09
N HIS A 28 -19.53 -8.39 2.63
CA HIS A 28 -19.22 -8.18 1.22
C HIS A 28 -17.70 -8.08 1.07
N GLY A 29 -17.19 -8.06 -0.15
CA GLY A 29 -15.74 -7.98 -0.42
C GLY A 29 -15.36 -6.79 -1.27
N HIS A 30 -14.08 -6.45 -1.20
CA HIS A 30 -13.42 -5.52 -2.12
C HIS A 30 -12.03 -6.05 -2.46
N ARG A 31 -11.54 -5.66 -3.64
CA ARG A 31 -10.10 -5.69 -3.93
C ARG A 31 -9.49 -4.40 -3.43
N TYR A 32 -8.84 -4.44 -2.28
CA TYR A 32 -8.11 -3.29 -1.75
C TYR A 32 -6.78 -3.17 -2.46
N ARG A 33 -6.37 -1.92 -2.73
CA ARG A 33 -5.03 -1.57 -3.20
C ARG A 33 -4.34 -0.74 -2.12
N PHE A 34 -3.25 -1.26 -1.59
CA PHE A 34 -2.39 -0.57 -0.64
C PHE A 34 -1.23 0.02 -1.41
N GLU A 35 -1.13 1.35 -1.44
CA GLU A 35 -0.01 2.05 -2.08
C GLU A 35 0.95 2.55 -1.02
N ALA A 36 2.24 2.31 -1.25
CA ALA A 36 3.33 2.87 -0.46
C ALA A 36 4.23 3.69 -1.39
N GLU A 37 4.58 4.90 -0.93
CA GLU A 37 5.54 5.78 -1.58
C GLU A 37 6.68 6.07 -0.62
N ILE A 38 7.90 5.96 -1.13
CA ILE A 38 9.12 6.32 -0.42
C ILE A 38 9.87 7.40 -1.22
N GLU A 39 10.51 8.32 -0.51
CA GLU A 39 11.32 9.38 -1.11
C GLU A 39 12.71 9.38 -0.48
N GLY A 40 13.74 9.56 -1.29
CA GLY A 40 15.13 9.60 -0.84
C GLY A 40 16.10 9.73 -2.00
N ASP A 41 17.38 10.00 -1.70
CA ASP A 41 18.43 9.91 -2.70
C ASP A 41 18.78 8.45 -2.98
N VAL A 42 19.25 8.17 -4.20
CA VAL A 42 19.77 6.84 -4.55
C VAL A 42 21.15 6.68 -3.94
N VAL A 43 21.40 5.53 -3.29
CA VAL A 43 22.73 5.18 -2.80
C VAL A 43 23.60 4.76 -3.98
N GLU A 44 24.65 5.54 -4.27
CA GLU A 44 25.56 5.30 -5.40
C GLU A 44 26.81 4.49 -5.02
N THR A 45 27.07 4.32 -3.71
CA THR A 45 28.26 3.61 -3.23
C THR A 45 28.00 2.11 -3.21
N SER A 46 28.74 1.36 -4.03
CA SER A 46 28.59 -0.09 -4.12
C SER A 46 29.05 -0.80 -2.84
N GLY A 47 28.25 -1.74 -2.35
CA GLY A 47 28.60 -2.68 -1.27
C GLY A 47 28.39 -2.16 0.16
N VAL A 48 27.78 -0.98 0.33
CA VAL A 48 27.37 -0.49 1.65
C VAL A 48 26.00 -1.07 2.02
N SER A 49 25.71 -1.21 3.32
CA SER A 49 24.47 -1.84 3.79
C SER A 49 23.21 -1.06 3.38
N GLU A 50 23.34 0.22 3.09
CA GLU A 50 22.27 1.13 2.69
C GLU A 50 21.90 1.00 1.20
N GLU A 51 22.74 0.34 0.39
CA GLU A 51 22.45 0.06 -1.04
C GLU A 51 21.32 -0.97 -1.23
N GLY A 52 20.93 -1.68 -0.16
CA GLY A 52 19.90 -2.73 -0.16
C GLY A 52 20.49 -4.11 0.01
#